data_AF-A0A1L8CJN9-F1
#
_entry.id   AF-A0A1L8CJN9-F1
#
_cell.length_a   1.000
_cell.length_b   1.000
_cell.length_c   1.000
_cell.angle_alpha   90.00
_cell.angle_beta   90.00
_cell.angle_gamma   90.00
#
_symmetry.space_group_name_H-M   'P 1'
#
loop_
_entity.id
_entity.type
_entity.pdbx_description
1 polymer ?
#
loop_
_entity_poly.entity_id
_entity_poly.type
_entity_poly.pdbx_seq_one_letter_code
_entity_poly.pdbx_strand_id
1 'polypeptide(L)'
;MQLNGRSEGLIPDSGKFLDAWKKGISVAGEHFFRCEDIHSIEKATDKDQLRPNWKAIKEGLRELSPGEAVFLIAMYSYFNAYKGQELFKMSGLDCTPCHVFAHIDLERRVIIAQLGVHYCGW
;
A
#
# COMPACT_ATOMS: atom_id res chain seq x y z
N MET A 1 -7.35 14.35 32.91
CA MET A 1 -7.79 13.13 32.21
C MET A 1 -6.56 12.51 31.56
N GLN A 2 -5.88 11.59 32.27
CA GLN A 2 -4.75 10.84 31.72
C GLN A 2 -5.31 9.69 30.87
N LEU A 3 -5.04 9.70 29.58
CA LEU A 3 -5.31 8.58 28.69
C LEU A 3 -4.22 7.51 28.90
N ASN A 4 -4.26 6.83 30.05
CA ASN A 4 -3.52 5.58 30.23
C ASN A 4 -4.39 4.44 29.69
N GLY A 5 -4.26 4.18 28.39
CA GLY A 5 -4.98 3.11 27.71
C GLY A 5 -4.13 2.46 26.62
N ARG A 6 -3.48 1.34 26.95
CA ARG A 6 -3.06 0.25 26.05
C ARG A 6 -2.35 0.66 24.74
N SER A 7 -1.15 1.23 24.83
CA SER A 7 -0.24 1.34 23.67
C SER A 7 0.70 0.14 23.50
N GLU A 8 0.75 -0.78 24.46
CA GLU A 8 1.72 -1.90 24.49
C GLU A 8 1.60 -2.88 23.31
N GLY A 9 0.53 -2.82 22.52
CA GLY A 9 0.33 -3.66 21.32
C GLY A 9 0.35 -2.92 19.97
N LEU A 10 0.50 -1.60 19.96
CA LEU A 10 0.42 -0.74 18.75
C LEU A 10 1.72 0.03 18.52
N ILE A 11 2.85 -0.65 18.72
CA ILE A 11 4.16 -0.10 18.38
C ILE A 11 4.37 -0.34 16.87
N PRO A 12 4.67 0.70 16.06
CA PRO A 12 5.06 0.51 14.67
C PRO A 12 6.24 -0.46 14.57
N ASP A 13 6.18 -1.37 13.61
CA ASP A 13 7.11 -2.49 13.49
C ASP A 13 7.46 -2.66 12.02
N SER A 14 8.72 -2.42 11.68
CA SER A 14 9.19 -2.46 10.29
C SER A 14 9.09 -3.85 9.67
N GLY A 15 9.21 -4.92 10.48
CA GLY A 15 9.03 -6.30 10.01
C GLY A 15 7.58 -6.56 9.66
N LYS A 16 6.65 -6.19 10.55
CA LYS A 16 5.20 -6.31 10.25
C LYS A 16 4.75 -5.42 9.11
N PHE A 17 5.36 -4.25 8.96
CA PHE A 17 5.14 -3.40 7.79
C PHE A 17 5.59 -4.12 6.51
N LEU A 18 6.80 -4.70 6.51
CA LEU A 18 7.31 -5.44 5.35
C LEU A 18 6.43 -6.65 5.01
N ASP A 19 5.97 -7.41 6.00
CA ASP A 19 5.07 -8.55 5.78
C ASP A 19 3.74 -8.10 5.15
N ALA A 20 3.14 -7.04 5.67
CA ALA A 20 1.93 -6.44 5.08
C ALA A 20 2.18 -5.88 3.68
N TRP A 21 3.37 -5.29 3.45
CA TRP A 21 3.78 -4.75 2.16
C TRP A 21 3.91 -5.86 1.11
N LYS A 22 4.61 -6.95 1.42
CA LYS A 22 4.73 -8.14 0.55
C LYS A 22 3.35 -8.68 0.17
N LYS A 23 2.49 -8.89 1.18
CA LYS A 23 1.11 -9.34 0.94
C LYS A 23 0.35 -8.38 0.05
N GLY A 24 0.50 -7.08 0.28
CA GLY A 24 -0.09 -6.04 -0.56
C GLY A 24 0.37 -6.12 -2.02
N ILE A 25 1.65 -6.35 -2.27
CA ILE A 25 2.19 -6.51 -3.62
C ILE A 25 1.58 -7.73 -4.30
N SER A 26 1.49 -8.87 -3.61
CA SER A 26 0.88 -10.08 -4.18
C SER A 26 -0.58 -9.85 -4.59
N VAL A 27 -1.33 -9.05 -3.82
CA VAL A 27 -2.74 -8.70 -4.11
C VAL A 27 -2.88 -7.62 -5.19
N ALA A 28 -1.95 -6.66 -5.23
CA ALA A 28 -1.95 -5.58 -6.22
C ALA A 28 -1.45 -6.04 -7.60
N GLY A 29 -0.55 -7.02 -7.63
CA GLY A 29 0.16 -7.50 -8.82
C GLY A 29 1.64 -7.14 -8.76
N GLU A 30 2.50 -8.16 -8.81
CA GLU A 30 3.95 -8.01 -8.61
C GLU A 30 4.61 -7.10 -9.65
N HIS A 31 4.09 -7.09 -10.89
CA HIS A 31 4.60 -6.30 -12.01
C HIS A 31 4.54 -4.78 -11.78
N PHE A 32 3.71 -4.32 -10.83
CA PHE A 32 3.66 -2.92 -10.40
C PHE A 32 4.81 -2.53 -9.47
N PHE A 33 5.63 -3.48 -9.02
CA PHE A 33 6.71 -3.26 -8.07
C PHE A 33 8.02 -3.77 -8.65
N ARG A 34 9.12 -3.10 -8.31
CA ARG A 34 10.46 -3.53 -8.66
C ARG A 34 10.99 -4.42 -7.56
N CYS A 35 11.43 -5.61 -7.94
CA CYS A 35 12.25 -6.49 -7.14
C CYS A 35 13.70 -6.25 -7.55
N GLU A 36 14.37 -5.28 -6.94
CA GLU A 36 15.80 -5.06 -7.22
C GLU A 36 16.59 -6.13 -6.45
N ASP A 37 17.46 -6.87 -7.17
CA ASP A 37 18.40 -7.87 -6.64
C ASP A 37 17.79 -9.06 -5.86
N ILE A 38 16.48 -9.29 -5.98
CA ILE A 38 15.79 -10.43 -5.34
C ILE A 38 15.02 -11.27 -6.36
N HIS A 39 15.09 -12.59 -6.22
CA HIS A 39 14.42 -13.54 -7.11
C HIS A 39 12.91 -13.67 -6.88
N SER A 40 12.42 -13.23 -5.72
CA SER A 40 11.00 -13.25 -5.37
C SER A 40 10.71 -12.28 -4.22
N ILE A 41 9.47 -11.84 -4.12
CA ILE A 41 8.98 -10.93 -3.08
C ILE A 41 9.23 -11.50 -1.68
N GLU A 42 8.99 -12.80 -1.51
CA GLU A 42 9.15 -13.49 -0.21
C GLU A 42 10.55 -13.34 0.38
N LYS A 43 11.58 -13.26 -0.48
CA LYS A 43 12.98 -13.14 -0.08
C LYS A 43 13.38 -11.71 0.29
N ALA A 44 12.53 -10.71 0.07
CA ALA A 44 12.86 -9.36 0.49
C ALA A 44 13.03 -9.30 2.01
N THR A 45 14.11 -8.70 2.46
CA THR A 45 14.39 -8.46 3.89
C THR A 45 14.23 -6.97 4.23
N ASP A 46 14.11 -6.13 3.21
CA ASP A 46 13.89 -4.70 3.34
C ASP A 46 12.84 -4.21 2.31
N LYS A 47 12.02 -3.24 2.71
CA LYS A 47 10.97 -2.65 1.87
C LYS A 47 11.52 -1.90 0.66
N ASP A 48 12.73 -1.36 0.72
CA ASP A 48 13.40 -0.69 -0.41
C ASP A 48 13.75 -1.65 -1.55
N GLN A 49 13.81 -2.97 -1.29
CA GLN A 49 13.93 -3.98 -2.34
C GLN A 49 12.63 -4.18 -3.13
N LEU A 50 11.51 -3.62 -2.65
CA LEU A 50 10.15 -3.82 -3.13
C LEU A 50 9.48 -2.47 -3.49
N ARG A 51 10.22 -1.60 -4.16
CA ARG A 51 9.77 -0.24 -4.49
C ARG A 51 8.70 -0.24 -5.59
N PRO A 52 7.66 0.59 -5.49
CA PRO A 52 6.67 0.74 -6.57
C PRO A 52 7.31 1.21 -7.89
N ASN A 53 6.91 0.60 -9.00
CA ASN A 53 7.31 0.99 -10.34
C ASN A 53 6.34 2.03 -10.93
N TRP A 54 6.68 3.30 -10.81
CA TRP A 54 5.86 4.42 -11.31
C TRP A 54 5.38 4.26 -12.76
N LYS A 55 6.25 3.77 -13.65
CA LYS A 55 5.91 3.62 -15.07
C LYS A 55 4.84 2.55 -15.26
N ALA A 56 5.08 1.35 -14.71
CA ALA A 56 4.15 0.23 -14.81
C ALA A 56 2.79 0.58 -14.18
N ILE A 57 2.80 1.23 -13.01
CA ILE A 57 1.57 1.64 -12.32
C ILE A 57 0.74 2.59 -13.16
N LYS A 58 1.34 3.65 -13.73
CA LYS A 58 0.60 4.58 -14.59
C LYS A 58 0.02 3.92 -15.83
N GLU A 59 0.76 2.99 -16.43
CA GLU A 59 0.34 2.29 -17.64
C GLU A 59 -0.85 1.35 -17.34
N GLY A 60 -0.79 0.59 -16.23
CA GLY A 60 -1.85 -0.34 -15.85
C GLY A 60 -3.04 0.27 -15.12
N LEU A 61 -2.94 1.49 -14.59
CA LEU A 61 -3.99 2.10 -13.74
C LEU A 61 -5.37 2.15 -14.40
N ARG A 62 -5.44 2.31 -15.72
CA ARG A 62 -6.70 2.40 -16.47
C ARG A 62 -7.38 1.05 -16.68
N GLU A 63 -6.65 -0.05 -16.50
CA GLU A 63 -7.16 -1.41 -16.67
C GLU A 63 -7.71 -1.98 -15.36
N LEU A 64 -7.37 -1.34 -14.24
CA LEU A 64 -7.82 -1.73 -12.91
C LEU A 64 -9.26 -1.31 -12.66
N SER A 65 -10.00 -2.15 -11.92
CA SER A 65 -11.26 -1.73 -11.33
C SER A 65 -11.03 -0.57 -10.33
N PRO A 66 -12.07 0.22 -9.99
CA PRO A 66 -11.93 1.30 -9.02
C PRO A 66 -11.35 0.85 -7.67
N GLY A 67 -11.75 -0.33 -7.17
CA GLY A 67 -11.24 -0.87 -5.91
C GLY A 67 -9.75 -1.23 -5.97
N GLU A 68 -9.32 -1.86 -7.06
CA GLU A 68 -7.90 -2.19 -7.30
C GLU A 68 -7.06 -0.94 -7.49
N ALA A 69 -7.55 0.03 -8.28
CA ALA A 69 -6.87 1.29 -8.52
C ALA A 69 -6.61 2.02 -7.20
N VAL A 70 -7.61 2.15 -6.31
CA VAL A 70 -7.36 2.83 -5.04
C VAL A 70 -6.51 2.02 -4.09
N PHE A 71 -6.65 0.69 -4.07
CA PHE A 71 -5.74 -0.13 -3.27
C PHE A 71 -4.27 0.11 -3.68
N LEU A 72 -3.98 0.10 -4.99
CA LEU A 72 -2.65 0.37 -5.52
C LEU A 72 -2.19 1.81 -5.24
N ILE A 73 -3.07 2.81 -5.37
CA ILE A 73 -2.75 4.21 -5.04
C ILE A 73 -2.46 4.37 -3.54
N ALA A 74 -3.22 3.71 -2.68
CA ALA A 74 -3.03 3.75 -1.24
C ALA A 74 -1.69 3.11 -0.85
N MET A 75 -1.35 1.95 -1.44
CA MET A 75 -0.02 1.36 -1.30
C MET A 75 1.08 2.34 -1.75
N TYR A 76 0.95 2.92 -2.94
CA TYR A 76 1.93 3.89 -3.46
C TYR A 76 2.10 5.09 -2.54
N SER A 77 1.03 5.54 -1.89
CA SER A 77 1.05 6.70 -0.99
C SER A 77 1.89 6.48 0.28
N TYR A 78 2.07 5.24 0.73
CA TYR A 78 3.01 4.93 1.82
C TYR A 78 4.47 5.12 1.40
N PHE A 79 4.79 4.85 0.13
CA PHE A 79 6.12 5.11 -0.46
C PHE A 79 6.32 6.60 -0.75
N ASN A 80 5.35 7.24 -1.39
CA ASN A 80 5.40 8.66 -1.71
C ASN A 80 3.99 9.25 -1.81
N ALA A 81 3.56 9.94 -0.74
CA ALA A 81 2.22 10.50 -0.63
C ALA A 81 1.90 11.54 -1.71
N TYR A 82 2.86 12.39 -2.11
CA TYR A 82 2.65 13.43 -3.12
C TYR A 82 2.41 12.82 -4.51
N LYS A 83 3.20 11.82 -4.88
CA LYS A 83 3.03 11.08 -6.13
C LYS A 83 1.81 10.16 -6.09
N GLY A 84 1.45 9.63 -4.92
CA GLY A 84 0.18 8.93 -4.69
C GLY A 84 -1.03 9.82 -4.99
N GLN A 85 -1.01 11.08 -4.52
CA GLN A 85 -2.05 12.05 -4.85
C GLN A 85 -2.12 12.36 -6.35
N GLU A 86 -0.97 12.42 -7.03
CA GLU A 86 -0.92 12.56 -8.50
C GLU A 86 -1.58 11.35 -9.20
N LEU A 87 -1.28 10.12 -8.77
CA LEU A 87 -1.94 8.91 -9.30
C LEU A 87 -3.45 8.92 -9.06
N PHE A 88 -3.89 9.37 -7.88
CA PHE A 88 -5.31 9.48 -7.58
C PHE A 88 -6.03 10.44 -8.54
N LYS A 89 -5.41 11.57 -8.89
CA LYS A 89 -5.98 12.47 -9.90
C LYS A 89 -5.99 11.84 -11.29
N MET A 90 -4.97 11.04 -11.63
CA MET A 90 -4.85 10.37 -12.92
C MET A 90 -5.83 9.21 -13.11
N SER A 91 -6.27 8.55 -12.04
CA SER A 91 -7.24 7.44 -12.14
C SER A 91 -8.64 7.90 -12.53
N GLY A 92 -8.94 9.21 -12.42
CA GLY A 92 -10.28 9.75 -12.73
C GLY A 92 -11.35 9.34 -11.71
N LEU A 93 -10.93 8.91 -10.52
CA LEU A 93 -11.85 8.50 -9.46
C LEU A 93 -12.39 9.73 -8.72
N ASP A 94 -13.66 10.03 -8.95
CA ASP A 94 -14.39 11.08 -8.23
C ASP A 94 -15.06 10.53 -6.96
N CYS A 95 -14.25 10.16 -5.98
CA CYS A 95 -14.76 9.66 -4.71
C CYS A 95 -13.89 10.06 -3.52
N THR A 96 -14.53 10.25 -2.35
CA THR A 96 -13.81 10.52 -1.11
C THR A 96 -13.14 9.23 -0.60
N PRO A 97 -12.05 9.31 0.18
CA PRO A 97 -11.36 8.12 0.69
C PRO A 97 -12.28 7.12 1.41
N CYS A 98 -13.27 7.61 2.16
CA CYS A 98 -14.25 6.76 2.84
C CYS A 98 -15.19 6.03 1.86
N HIS A 99 -15.56 6.66 0.74
CA HIS A 99 -16.38 6.03 -0.28
C HIS A 99 -15.60 4.91 -1.00
N VAL A 100 -14.29 5.10 -1.19
CA VAL A 100 -13.41 4.04 -1.68
C VAL A 100 -13.41 2.84 -0.74
N PHE A 101 -13.29 3.05 0.58
CA PHE A 101 -13.30 1.93 1.54
C PHE A 101 -14.56 1.06 1.46
N ALA A 102 -15.67 1.57 0.90
CA ALA A 102 -16.87 0.79 0.60
C ALA A 102 -16.71 -0.14 -0.64
N HIS A 103 -15.80 0.19 -1.56
CA HIS A 103 -15.53 -0.53 -2.82
C HIS A 103 -14.31 -1.44 -2.79
N ILE A 104 -13.59 -1.51 -1.66
CA ILE A 104 -12.47 -2.44 -1.45
C ILE A 104 -12.95 -3.63 -0.61
N ASP A 105 -12.57 -4.84 -1.01
CA ASP A 105 -12.86 -6.04 -0.23
C ASP A 105 -12.15 -6.03 1.14
N LEU A 106 -12.54 -6.97 2.00
CA LEU A 106 -11.99 -7.07 3.35
C LEU A 106 -10.47 -7.31 3.36
N GLU A 107 -9.94 -8.08 2.42
CA GLU A 107 -8.50 -8.40 2.39
C GLU A 107 -7.66 -7.16 2.14
N ARG A 108 -8.01 -6.38 1.11
CA ARG A 108 -7.33 -5.12 0.79
C ARG A 108 -7.44 -4.12 1.94
N ARG A 109 -8.60 -4.03 2.60
CA ARG A 109 -8.79 -3.17 3.78
C ARG A 109 -7.90 -3.57 4.95
N VAL A 110 -7.80 -4.86 5.24
CA VAL A 110 -6.93 -5.37 6.31
C VAL A 110 -5.47 -5.05 6.00
N ILE A 111 -5.02 -5.21 4.76
CA ILE A 111 -3.64 -4.87 4.35
C ILE A 111 -3.37 -3.39 4.55
N ILE A 112 -4.24 -2.49 4.06
CA ILE A 112 -4.05 -1.03 4.25
C ILE A 112 -4.04 -0.66 5.74
N ALA A 113 -4.89 -1.30 6.55
CA ALA A 113 -4.90 -1.08 7.99
C ALA A 113 -3.61 -1.56 8.66
N GLN A 114 -3.09 -2.73 8.29
CA GLN A 114 -1.82 -3.26 8.80
C GLN A 114 -0.65 -2.35 8.41
N LEU A 115 -0.60 -1.88 7.16
CA LEU A 115 0.38 -0.90 6.72
C LEU A 115 0.32 0.38 7.56
N GLY A 116 -0.89 0.89 7.84
CA GLY A 116 -1.08 2.10 8.64
C GLY A 116 -0.67 1.95 10.10
N VAL A 117 -1.03 0.83 10.74
CA VAL A 117 -0.66 0.53 12.14
C VAL A 117 0.85 0.36 12.29
N HIS A 118 1.52 -0.21 11.29
CA HIS A 118 2.95 -0.49 11.34
C HIS A 118 3.80 0.54 10.59
N TYR A 119 3.23 1.65 10.13
CA TYR A 119 3.96 2.63 9.34
C TYR A 119 5.03 3.33 10.18
N CYS A 120 6.29 3.04 9.86
CA CYS A 120 7.47 3.66 10.47
C CYS A 120 8.17 4.66 9.53
N GLY A 121 7.47 5.11 8.47
CA GLY A 121 8.06 5.85 7.36
C GLY A 121 8.53 4.91 6.25
N TRP A 122 8.60 5.46 5.04
CA TRP A 122 9.34 4.82 3.96
C TRP A 122 10.81 5.21 4.04
#